data_AF-A0A7S4D7D3-F1
#
_entry.id   AF-A0A7S4D7D3-F1
#
_cell.length_a   1.000
_cell.length_b   1.000
_cell.length_c   1.000
_cell.angle_alpha   90.00
_cell.angle_beta   90.00
_cell.angle_gamma   90.00
#
_symmetry.space_group_name_H-M   'P 1'
#
loop_
_entity.id
_entity.type
_entity.pdbx_description
1 polymer ?
#
loop_
_entity_poly.entity_id
_entity_poly.type
_entity_poly.pdbx_seq_one_letter_code
_entity_poly.pdbx_strand_id
1 'polypeptide(L)'
;AAGRPGAPFDPREGQFPHLKQALDHFDEVFDAKQAEKDGCITARPGVDPEYDEARAAIDAAEEALQEHLAEQQRALRASPPLAYFGKGKDRYQLEVPEAALPKGGAPAGYELTSKRKGFKRFRTPEIHRRLRELEHAEGQLEEAKQDHQRKIFARFDEQRELWASAA
;
A
#
# COMPACT_ATOMS: atom_id res chain seq x y z
N ALA A 1 -70.14 -3.75 -25.87
CA ALA A 1 -69.04 -3.85 -24.89
C ALA A 1 -67.97 -2.86 -25.30
N ALA A 2 -67.81 -1.77 -24.54
CA ALA A 2 -66.89 -0.69 -24.84
C ALA A 2 -65.44 -1.15 -24.56
N GLY A 3 -64.57 -1.04 -25.57
CA GLY A 3 -63.13 -1.23 -25.39
C GLY A 3 -62.57 -0.14 -24.48
N ARG A 4 -61.74 -0.54 -23.51
CA ARG A 4 -61.05 0.41 -22.63
C ARG A 4 -60.13 1.30 -23.48
N PRO A 5 -60.11 2.63 -23.29
CA PRO A 5 -59.15 3.48 -23.96
C PRO A 5 -57.74 3.11 -23.49
N GLY A 6 -56.83 2.86 -24.44
CA GLY A 6 -55.41 2.65 -24.15
C GLY A 6 -54.86 3.87 -23.42
N ALA A 7 -54.13 3.61 -22.32
CA ALA A 7 -53.40 4.66 -21.63
C ALA A 7 -52.47 5.41 -22.61
N PRO A 8 -52.29 6.73 -22.47
CA PRO A 8 -51.36 7.46 -23.31
C PRO A 8 -49.94 6.91 -23.11
N PHE A 9 -49.27 6.58 -24.21
CA PHE A 9 -47.85 6.26 -24.21
C PHE A 9 -47.08 7.52 -23.79
N ASP A 10 -46.51 7.52 -22.58
CA ASP A 10 -45.55 8.55 -22.19
C ASP A 10 -44.21 8.20 -22.86
N PRO A 11 -43.70 9.03 -23.78
CA PRO A 11 -42.44 8.75 -24.46
C PRO A 11 -41.23 8.70 -23.50
N ARG A 12 -41.39 9.03 -22.21
CA ARG A 12 -40.38 8.88 -21.15
C ARG A 12 -40.42 7.54 -20.43
N GLU A 13 -41.46 6.72 -20.63
CA GLU A 13 -41.50 5.36 -20.06
C GLU A 13 -40.60 4.41 -20.88
N GLY A 14 -39.53 3.91 -20.24
CA GLY A 14 -38.61 2.95 -20.85
C GLY A 14 -37.39 3.53 -21.58
N GLN A 15 -37.06 4.80 -21.37
CA GLN A 15 -35.80 5.35 -21.88
C GLN A 15 -34.63 4.93 -20.98
N PHE A 16 -33.62 4.29 -21.58
CA PHE A 16 -32.38 3.94 -20.89
C PHE A 16 -31.73 5.19 -20.31
N PRO A 17 -31.36 5.21 -19.02
CA PRO A 17 -30.79 6.38 -18.39
C PRO A 17 -29.41 6.74 -18.98
N HIS A 18 -29.08 8.03 -19.01
CA HIS A 18 -27.77 8.50 -19.45
C HIS A 18 -26.70 8.22 -18.38
N LEU A 19 -26.11 7.03 -18.42
CA LEU A 19 -25.09 6.58 -17.46
C LEU A 19 -23.70 7.20 -17.67
N LYS A 20 -23.43 7.79 -18.85
CA LYS A 20 -22.07 8.23 -19.22
C LYS A 20 -21.45 9.17 -18.18
N GLN A 21 -22.22 10.12 -17.67
CA GLN A 21 -21.72 11.11 -16.71
C GLN A 21 -21.35 10.49 -15.36
N ALA A 22 -22.12 9.48 -14.93
CA ALA A 22 -21.82 8.73 -13.72
C ALA A 22 -20.57 7.86 -13.91
N LEU A 23 -20.43 7.20 -15.06
CA LEU A 23 -19.26 6.37 -15.40
C LEU A 23 -17.98 7.21 -15.54
N ASP A 24 -18.03 8.35 -16.22
CA ASP A 24 -16.88 9.26 -16.39
C ASP A 24 -16.34 9.71 -15.01
N HIS A 25 -17.22 9.95 -14.04
CA HIS A 25 -16.83 10.28 -12.66
C HIS A 25 -16.05 9.15 -11.98
N PHE A 26 -16.47 7.90 -12.14
CA PHE A 26 -15.74 6.76 -11.56
C PHE A 26 -14.39 6.50 -12.25
N ASP A 27 -14.30 6.74 -13.56
CA ASP A 27 -13.04 6.67 -14.33
C ASP A 27 -12.01 7.73 -13.89
N GLU A 28 -12.47 8.88 -13.39
CA GLU A 28 -11.60 9.92 -12.83
C GLU A 28 -11.14 9.60 -11.40
N VAL A 29 -12.03 9.01 -10.58
CA VAL A 29 -11.78 8.74 -9.16
C VAL A 29 -10.86 7.55 -8.93
N PHE A 30 -10.91 6.51 -9.78
CA PHE A 30 -10.02 5.36 -9.64
C PHE A 30 -9.55 4.77 -10.97
N ASP A 31 -8.42 4.06 -10.95
CA ASP A 31 -7.94 3.30 -12.11
C ASP A 31 -8.44 1.86 -12.03
N ALA A 32 -9.41 1.52 -12.89
CA ALA A 32 -10.03 0.19 -12.90
C ALA A 32 -9.04 -0.95 -13.20
N LYS A 33 -8.02 -0.71 -14.03
CA LYS A 33 -7.01 -1.73 -14.37
C LYS A 33 -6.07 -1.99 -13.21
N GLN A 34 -5.66 -0.91 -12.53
CA GLN A 34 -4.85 -1.03 -11.33
C GLN A 34 -5.64 -1.68 -10.18
N ALA A 35 -6.91 -1.34 -10.02
CA ALA A 35 -7.79 -1.93 -9.02
C ALA A 35 -8.03 -3.43 -9.25
N GLU A 36 -8.20 -3.88 -10.50
CA GLU A 36 -8.30 -5.30 -10.85
C GLU A 36 -7.03 -6.07 -10.48
N LYS A 37 -5.86 -5.47 -10.71
CA LYS A 37 -4.56 -6.08 -10.44
C LYS A 37 -4.22 -6.14 -8.95
N ASP A 38 -4.49 -5.06 -8.22
CA ASP A 38 -4.12 -4.94 -6.81
C ASP A 38 -5.21 -5.47 -5.87
N GLY A 39 -6.42 -5.74 -6.41
CA GLY A 39 -7.58 -6.20 -5.65
C GLY A 39 -8.21 -5.13 -4.74
N CYS A 40 -7.71 -3.89 -4.79
CA CYS A 40 -8.24 -2.77 -4.01
C CYS A 40 -8.29 -1.50 -4.86
N ILE A 41 -9.30 -0.66 -4.61
CA ILE A 41 -9.45 0.61 -5.30
C ILE A 41 -8.49 1.60 -4.65
N THR A 42 -7.33 1.79 -5.26
CA THR A 42 -6.28 2.66 -4.73
C THR A 42 -6.54 4.11 -5.16
N ALA A 43 -6.56 5.03 -4.21
CA ALA A 43 -6.67 6.46 -4.49
C ALA A 43 -5.49 6.90 -5.39
N ARG A 44 -5.77 7.78 -6.36
CA ARG A 44 -4.68 8.44 -7.09
C ARG A 44 -3.90 9.34 -6.13
N PRO A 45 -2.57 9.52 -6.34
CA PRO A 45 -1.80 10.48 -5.54
C PRO A 45 -2.46 11.87 -5.56
N GLY A 46 -2.61 12.49 -4.40
CA GLY A 46 -3.24 13.81 -4.23
C GLY A 46 -4.77 13.78 -4.04
N VAL A 47 -5.41 12.61 -4.02
CA VAL A 47 -6.85 12.47 -3.79
C VAL A 47 -7.18 12.25 -2.31
N ASP A 48 -6.30 11.54 -1.60
CA ASP A 48 -6.50 11.19 -0.20
C ASP A 48 -5.25 11.57 0.61
N PRO A 49 -5.32 12.67 1.39
CA PRO A 49 -4.19 13.14 2.19
C PRO A 49 -3.67 12.07 3.17
N GLU A 50 -4.54 11.24 3.74
CA GLU A 50 -4.13 10.18 4.68
C GLU A 50 -3.35 9.08 3.95
N TYR A 51 -3.77 8.73 2.73
CA TYR A 51 -3.01 7.82 1.88
C TYR A 51 -1.65 8.39 1.50
N ASP A 52 -1.59 9.65 1.07
CA ASP A 52 -0.36 10.30 0.63
C ASP A 52 0.63 10.47 1.78
N GLU A 53 0.16 10.86 2.96
CA GLU A 53 0.96 10.97 4.18
C GLU A 53 1.52 9.61 4.61
N ALA A 54 0.67 8.57 4.64
CA ALA A 54 1.10 7.22 4.99
C ALA A 54 2.12 6.67 3.98
N ARG A 55 1.93 6.95 2.68
CA ARG A 55 2.90 6.58 1.64
C ARG A 55 4.24 7.27 1.84
N ALA A 56 4.22 8.59 2.08
CA ALA A 56 5.44 9.35 2.32
C ALA A 56 6.20 8.87 3.57
N ALA A 57 5.46 8.49 4.63
CA ALA A 57 6.05 7.93 5.84
C ALA A 57 6.73 6.57 5.60
N ILE A 58 6.14 5.70 4.76
CA ILE A 58 6.78 4.43 4.35
C ILE A 58 8.08 4.73 3.60
N ASP A 59 8.04 5.61 2.59
CA ASP A 59 9.20 5.94 1.76
C ASP A 59 10.34 6.52 2.62
N ALA A 60 10.01 7.41 3.57
CA ALA A 60 10.98 7.98 4.50
C ALA A 60 11.61 6.93 5.44
N ALA A 61 10.82 5.95 5.92
CA ALA A 61 11.34 4.87 6.76
C ALA A 61 12.26 3.93 5.96
N GLU A 62 11.94 3.66 4.70
CA GLU A 62 12.78 2.86 3.79
C GLU A 62 14.08 3.58 3.44
N GLU A 63 14.03 4.88 3.17
CA GLU A 63 15.21 5.71 2.93
C GLU A 63 16.13 5.71 4.16
N ALA A 64 15.58 5.93 5.35
CA ALA A 64 16.34 5.88 6.59
C ALA A 64 16.99 4.51 6.84
N LEU A 65 16.34 3.41 6.43
CA LEU A 65 16.95 2.09 6.47
C LEU A 65 18.13 1.98 5.50
N GLN A 66 18.03 2.52 4.28
CA GLN A 66 19.15 2.53 3.33
C GLN A 66 20.32 3.38 3.81
N GLU A 67 20.05 4.55 4.40
CA GLU A 67 21.06 5.38 5.04
C GLU A 67 21.77 4.63 6.16
N HIS A 68 21.01 3.97 7.03
CA HIS A 68 21.58 3.14 8.09
C HIS A 68 22.47 2.01 7.54
N LEU A 69 22.07 1.36 6.44
CA LEU A 69 22.88 0.34 5.79
C LEU A 69 24.22 0.91 5.31
N ALA A 70 24.18 2.07 4.66
CA ALA A 70 25.38 2.76 4.17
C ALA A 70 26.32 3.16 5.32
N GLU A 71 25.76 3.65 6.44
CA GLU A 71 26.52 3.95 7.65
C GLU A 71 27.22 2.71 8.20
N GLN A 72 26.51 1.60 8.35
CA GLN A 72 27.09 0.35 8.86
C GLN A 72 28.15 -0.21 7.92
N GLN A 73 27.95 -0.07 6.62
CA GLN A 73 28.94 -0.48 5.62
C GLN A 73 30.23 0.34 5.73
N ARG A 74 30.14 1.65 5.97
CA ARG A 74 31.30 2.52 6.22
C ARG A 74 32.00 2.20 7.54
N ALA A 75 31.23 1.91 8.59
CA ALA A 75 31.76 1.61 9.92
C ALA A 75 32.54 0.28 9.95
N LEU A 76 31.99 -0.78 9.34
CA LEU A 76 32.58 -2.12 9.36
C LEU A 76 33.60 -2.35 8.23
N ARG A 77 33.61 -1.50 7.19
CA ARG A 77 34.51 -1.60 6.01
C ARG A 77 34.56 -3.02 5.45
N ALA A 78 33.40 -3.68 5.43
CA ALA A 78 33.31 -5.09 5.11
C ALA A 78 33.50 -5.37 3.62
N SER A 79 34.07 -6.54 3.32
CA SER A 79 34.10 -7.12 1.98
C SER A 79 33.66 -8.58 2.07
N PRO A 80 32.56 -9.00 1.42
CA PRO A 80 31.66 -8.21 0.55
C PRO A 80 30.85 -7.14 1.33
N PRO A 81 30.21 -6.18 0.62
CA PRO A 81 29.40 -5.14 1.24
C PRO A 81 28.20 -5.73 2.00
N LEU A 82 27.72 -4.96 3.00
CA LEU A 82 26.54 -5.34 3.79
C LEU A 82 25.29 -5.25 2.93
N ALA A 83 24.30 -6.07 3.26
CA ALA A 83 23.00 -6.04 2.61
C ALA A 83 21.89 -6.34 3.61
N TYR A 84 20.69 -5.83 3.34
CA TYR A 84 19.50 -6.29 4.04
C TYR A 84 19.06 -7.65 3.50
N PHE A 85 18.57 -8.48 4.43
CA PHE A 85 18.07 -9.82 4.16
C PHE A 85 16.71 -10.02 4.83
N GLY A 86 15.95 -10.97 4.30
CA GLY A 86 14.72 -11.48 4.89
C GLY A 86 13.45 -10.96 4.24
N LYS A 87 12.31 -11.50 4.66
CA LYS A 87 10.97 -11.19 4.14
C LYS A 87 9.96 -11.26 5.28
N GLY A 88 8.80 -10.61 5.11
CA GLY A 88 7.73 -10.65 6.10
C GLY A 88 8.23 -10.24 7.48
N LYS A 89 7.98 -11.07 8.51
CA LYS A 89 8.41 -10.80 9.90
C LYS A 89 9.93 -10.76 10.10
N ASP A 90 10.67 -11.36 9.19
CA ASP A 90 12.13 -11.49 9.21
C ASP A 90 12.83 -10.46 8.32
N ARG A 91 12.10 -9.45 7.81
CA ARG A 91 12.64 -8.39 6.94
C ARG A 91 13.72 -7.53 7.62
N TYR A 92 14.52 -6.88 6.76
CA TYR A 92 15.56 -5.91 7.12
C TYR A 92 16.61 -6.42 8.13
N GLN A 93 17.02 -7.69 8.02
CA GLN A 93 18.17 -8.20 8.78
C GLN A 93 19.47 -7.76 8.10
N LEU A 94 20.40 -7.20 8.87
CA LEU A 94 21.70 -6.78 8.39
C LEU A 94 22.61 -8.00 8.22
N GLU A 95 22.87 -8.42 6.98
CA GLU A 95 23.81 -9.50 6.68
C GLU A 95 25.25 -8.97 6.65
N VAL A 96 26.08 -9.48 7.55
CA VAL A 96 27.47 -9.03 7.75
C VAL A 96 28.42 -10.22 7.56
N PRO A 97 29.49 -10.09 6.73
CA PRO A 97 30.53 -11.10 6.64
C PRO A 97 31.20 -11.33 7.98
N GLU A 98 31.41 -12.59 8.38
CA GLU A 98 32.06 -12.90 9.66
C GLU A 98 33.48 -12.33 9.75
N ALA A 99 34.18 -12.24 8.62
CA ALA A 99 35.52 -11.66 8.53
C ALA A 99 35.56 -10.15 8.83
N ALA A 100 34.42 -9.45 8.70
CA ALA A 100 34.30 -8.02 8.98
C ALA A 100 33.91 -7.74 10.44
N LEU A 101 33.53 -8.76 11.21
CA LEU A 101 33.19 -8.60 12.61
C LEU A 101 34.47 -8.46 13.46
N PRO A 102 34.47 -7.57 14.47
CA PRO A 102 35.57 -7.49 15.43
C PRO A 102 35.86 -8.83 16.12
N LYS A 103 37.10 -9.05 16.53
CA LYS A 103 37.52 -10.27 17.26
C LYS A 103 36.76 -10.50 18.58
N GLY A 104 36.19 -9.44 19.16
CA GLY A 104 35.35 -9.48 20.36
C GLY A 104 33.87 -9.80 20.13
N GLY A 105 33.45 -10.01 18.88
CA GLY A 105 32.05 -10.24 18.52
C GLY A 105 31.40 -9.05 17.84
N ALA A 106 30.07 -9.10 17.72
CA ALA A 106 29.31 -8.04 17.07
C ALA A 106 29.35 -6.73 17.88
N PRO A 107 29.22 -5.56 17.24
CA PRO A 107 29.15 -4.27 17.94
C PRO A 107 28.00 -4.23 18.96
N ALA A 108 28.10 -3.31 19.93
CA ALA A 108 27.05 -3.14 20.93
C ALA A 108 25.70 -2.82 20.27
N GLY A 109 24.64 -3.47 20.75
CA GLY A 109 23.29 -3.33 20.19
C GLY A 109 22.98 -4.22 18.99
N TYR A 110 23.96 -4.94 18.43
CA TYR A 110 23.69 -5.91 17.37
C TYR A 110 23.10 -7.18 17.97
N GLU A 111 21.80 -7.37 17.75
CA GLU A 111 21.10 -8.58 18.11
C GLU A 111 21.23 -9.60 16.99
N LEU A 112 21.87 -10.73 17.27
CA LEU A 112 22.06 -11.80 16.31
C LEU A 112 20.73 -12.52 16.03
N THR A 113 20.28 -12.52 14.78
CA THR A 113 19.03 -13.18 14.36
C THR A 113 19.27 -14.55 13.75
N SER A 114 20.25 -14.66 12.84
CA SER A 114 20.58 -15.94 12.19
C SER A 114 22.03 -15.98 11.72
N LYS A 115 22.50 -17.17 11.33
CA LYS A 115 23.86 -17.39 10.85
C LYS A 115 23.84 -18.27 9.62
N ARG A 116 24.76 -18.03 8.70
CA ARG A 116 25.12 -18.97 7.62
C ARG A 116 26.64 -19.02 7.51
N LYS A 117 27.18 -20.00 6.79
CA LYS A 117 28.64 -20.12 6.61
C LYS A 117 29.22 -18.80 6.07
N GLY A 118 30.11 -18.18 6.84
CA GLY A 118 30.80 -16.94 6.48
C GLY A 118 30.02 -15.64 6.71
N PHE A 119 28.77 -15.69 7.17
CA PHE A 119 27.94 -14.50 7.42
C PHE A 119 27.07 -14.63 8.67
N LYS A 120 26.91 -13.54 9.39
CA LYS A 120 25.96 -13.43 10.49
C LYS A 120 24.94 -12.34 10.17
N ARG A 121 23.71 -12.55 10.60
CA ARG A 121 22.61 -11.61 10.40
C ARG A 121 22.20 -11.00 11.73
N PHE A 122 21.96 -9.70 11.71
CA PHE A 122 21.65 -8.94 12.91
C PHE A 122 20.47 -8.02 12.73
N ARG A 123 19.84 -7.66 13.84
CA ARG A 123 19.00 -6.46 13.96
C ARG A 123 19.66 -5.50 14.91
N THR A 124 19.64 -4.23 14.56
CA THR A 124 20.10 -3.13 15.39
C THR A 124 18.88 -2.45 16.03
N PRO A 125 19.05 -1.66 17.11
CA PRO A 125 17.94 -0.90 17.68
C PRO A 125 17.32 0.07 16.67
N GLU A 126 18.15 0.58 15.74
CA GLU A 126 17.72 1.42 14.63
C GLU A 126 16.81 0.67 13.68
N ILE A 127 17.21 -0.53 13.22
CA ILE A 127 16.37 -1.39 12.38
C ILE A 127 15.04 -1.68 13.08
N HIS A 128 15.05 -2.02 14.38
CA HIS A 128 13.82 -2.25 15.15
C HIS A 128 12.93 -1.00 15.23
N ARG A 129 13.51 0.19 15.37
CA ARG A 129 12.76 1.46 15.37
C ARG A 129 12.10 1.69 14.01
N ARG A 130 12.88 1.62 12.92
CA ARG A 130 12.37 1.84 11.56
C ARG A 130 11.33 0.82 11.15
N LEU A 131 11.49 -0.44 11.57
CA LEU A 131 10.47 -1.45 11.34
C LEU A 131 9.12 -1.10 11.99
N ARG A 132 9.12 -0.58 13.22
CA ARG A 132 7.87 -0.14 13.87
C ARG A 132 7.23 1.04 13.17
N GLU A 133 8.04 2.04 12.76
CA GLU A 133 7.56 3.19 11.99
C GLU A 133 6.93 2.73 10.67
N LEU A 134 7.58 1.79 9.99
CA LEU A 134 7.13 1.28 8.71
C LEU A 134 5.87 0.41 8.86
N GLU A 135 5.79 -0.47 9.88
CA GLU A 135 4.58 -1.25 10.18
C GLU A 135 3.39 -0.34 10.55
N HIS A 136 3.63 0.75 11.27
CA HIS A 136 2.60 1.73 11.58
C HIS A 136 2.09 2.44 10.31
N ALA A 137 3.00 2.93 9.48
CA ALA A 137 2.65 3.63 8.24
C ALA A 137 1.98 2.68 7.21
N GLU A 138 2.42 1.42 7.11
CA GLU A 138 1.74 0.37 6.35
C GLU A 138 0.31 0.15 6.84
N GLY A 139 0.09 0.16 8.16
CA GLY A 139 -1.24 0.08 8.76
C GLY A 139 -2.14 1.27 8.41
N GLN A 140 -1.61 2.49 8.51
CA GLN A 140 -2.35 3.71 8.13
C GLN A 140 -2.71 3.72 6.64
N LEU A 141 -1.78 3.31 5.79
CA LEU A 141 -2.01 3.21 4.36
C LEU A 141 -3.14 2.22 4.04
N GLU A 142 -3.17 1.09 4.74
CA GLU A 142 -4.20 0.08 4.55
C GLU A 142 -5.57 0.52 5.06
N GLU A 143 -5.63 1.22 6.20
CA GLU A 143 -6.85 1.85 6.69
C GLU A 143 -7.39 2.90 5.71
N ALA A 144 -6.52 3.78 5.20
CA ALA A 144 -6.89 4.80 4.22
C ALA A 144 -7.43 4.17 2.92
N LYS A 145 -6.81 3.08 2.43
CA LYS A 145 -7.33 2.34 1.26
C LYS A 145 -8.73 1.77 1.51
N GLN A 146 -8.95 1.15 2.66
CA GLN A 146 -10.25 0.56 2.99
C GLN A 146 -11.33 1.63 3.11
N ASP A 147 -11.01 2.77 3.73
CA ASP A 147 -11.94 3.89 3.82
C ASP A 147 -12.24 4.52 2.45
N HIS A 148 -11.22 4.68 1.62
CA HIS A 148 -11.37 5.15 0.24
C HIS A 148 -12.31 4.23 -0.57
N GLN A 149 -12.09 2.92 -0.50
CA GLN A 149 -12.94 1.93 -1.15
C GLN A 149 -14.39 2.00 -0.63
N ARG A 150 -14.58 2.13 0.68
CA ARG A 150 -15.91 2.33 1.29
C ARG A 150 -16.62 3.57 0.74
N LYS A 151 -15.91 4.70 0.65
CA LYS A 151 -16.44 5.96 0.09
C LYS A 151 -16.87 5.80 -1.37
N ILE A 152 -16.09 5.09 -2.18
CA ILE A 152 -16.43 4.82 -3.58
C ILE A 152 -17.70 3.97 -3.69
N PHE A 153 -17.79 2.89 -2.91
CA PHE A 153 -18.99 2.04 -2.92
C PHE A 153 -20.23 2.76 -2.41
N ALA A 154 -20.11 3.61 -1.38
CA ALA A 154 -21.21 4.44 -0.91
C ALA A 154 -21.72 5.38 -2.02
N ARG A 155 -20.81 6.06 -2.74
CA ARG A 155 -21.18 6.93 -3.86
C ARG A 155 -21.81 6.17 -5.03
N PHE A 156 -21.33 4.95 -5.31
CA PHE A 156 -21.98 4.10 -6.29
C PHE A 156 -23.41 3.75 -5.87
N ASP A 157 -23.63 3.47 -4.59
CA ASP A 157 -24.94 3.14 -4.04
C ASP A 157 -25.93 4.31 -4.07
N GLU A 158 -25.46 5.54 -3.95
CA GLU A 158 -26.30 6.75 -4.07
C GLU A 158 -27.01 6.83 -5.43
N GLN A 159 -26.44 6.22 -6.47
CA GLN A 159 -27.00 6.16 -7.81
C GLN A 159 -27.80 4.87 -8.08
N ARG A 160 -28.17 4.11 -7.04
CA ARG A 160 -28.90 2.83 -7.15
C ARG A 160 -30.12 2.88 -8.07
N GLU A 161 -30.96 3.89 -7.95
CA GLU A 161 -32.17 4.02 -8.79
C GLU A 161 -31.81 4.23 -10.27
N LEU A 162 -30.74 4.98 -10.55
CA LEU A 162 -30.20 5.16 -11.90
C LEU A 162 -29.74 3.80 -12.45
N TRP A 163 -28.98 3.03 -11.68
CA TRP A 163 -28.50 1.71 -12.07
C TRP A 163 -29.64 0.71 -12.28
N ALA A 164 -30.64 0.72 -11.39
CA ALA A 164 -31.80 -0.16 -11.48
C ALA A 164 -32.67 0.16 -12.70
N SER A 165 -32.80 1.43 -13.08
CA SER A 165 -33.51 1.83 -14.30
C SER A 165 -32.76 1.50 -15.60
N ALA A 166 -31.48 1.14 -15.51
CA ALA A 166 -30.64 0.72 -16.63
C ALA A 166 -30.50 -0.81 -16.77
N ALA A 167 -31.01 -1.58 -15.80
CA ALA A 167 -30.91 -3.03 -15.74
C ALA A 167 -32.10 -3.71 -16.42
#